data_AF-X1V2Z5-F1
#
_entry.id   AF-X1V2Z5-F1
#
_cell.length_a   1.000
_cell.length_b   1.000
_cell.length_c   1.000
_cell.angle_alpha   90.00
_cell.angle_beta   90.00
_cell.angle_gamma   90.00
#
_symmetry.space_group_name_H-M   'P 1'
#
loop_
_entity.id
_entity.type
_entity.pdbx_description
1 polymer ?
#
loop_
_entity_poly.entity_id
_entity_poly.type
_entity_poly.pdbx_seq_one_letter_code
_entity_poly.pdbx_strand_id
1 'polypeptide(L)'
;AIGPQGKNIGIYGDYKEECLKLFDALTEVYIKGDYNGKLFAFPKHEVKIKKEWLKEFEPSYIKIMEEVATMGTPYFLNMCPDWMPDEIHSQCCRKFLSGNQIISQCIVDPEKRKNVNIWENYVTIGSLQSVSLNLPRYAYMSNKEDDYIGILGEKMELSARILKKKWDLMEKRLKTGHLPLCSGKINGNPIFKLREQNLSIGFTGLNEAVKSMTSFELHENDTAYNLGKKILEYMVAKCNFMTKRDGISYSLWEQPAESSSR
;
A
#
# COMPACT_ATOMS: atom_id res chain seq x y z
N ALA A 1 16.49 -20.54 -7.56
CA ALA A 1 16.92 -20.42 -6.17
C ALA A 1 18.42 -20.17 -6.16
N ILE A 2 18.85 -19.09 -5.51
CA ILE A 2 20.28 -18.75 -5.39
C ILE A 2 20.79 -19.32 -4.07
N GLY A 3 21.75 -20.23 -4.16
CA GLY A 3 22.39 -20.89 -3.04
C GLY A 3 23.67 -20.20 -2.58
N PRO A 4 24.48 -20.89 -1.76
CA PRO A 4 25.76 -20.39 -1.29
C PRO A 4 26.64 -19.88 -2.44
N GLN A 5 27.37 -18.79 -2.19
CA GLN A 5 28.26 -18.13 -3.16
C GLN A 5 27.53 -17.61 -4.42
N GLY A 6 26.21 -17.42 -4.37
CA GLY A 6 25.46 -16.86 -5.50
C GLY A 6 25.18 -17.85 -6.64
N LYS A 7 25.41 -19.15 -6.42
CA LYS A 7 25.19 -20.17 -7.45
C LYS A 7 23.72 -20.51 -7.60
N ASN A 8 23.26 -20.71 -8.83
CA ASN A 8 21.92 -21.24 -9.08
C ASN A 8 21.90 -22.74 -8.77
N ILE A 9 21.05 -23.16 -7.83
CA ILE A 9 21.00 -24.55 -7.32
C ILE A 9 19.61 -25.20 -7.46
N GLY A 10 18.65 -24.54 -8.11
CA GLY A 10 17.27 -25.05 -8.27
C GLY A 10 16.27 -23.95 -8.58
N ILE A 11 14.97 -24.20 -8.45
CA ILE A 11 13.91 -23.19 -8.51
C ILE A 11 13.27 -22.98 -7.13
N TYR A 12 12.62 -21.84 -6.89
CA TYR A 12 12.05 -21.57 -5.57
C TYR A 12 10.95 -22.57 -5.16
N GLY A 13 10.21 -23.11 -6.13
CA GLY A 13 9.17 -24.11 -5.89
C GLY A 13 9.71 -25.42 -5.30
N ASP A 14 10.99 -25.73 -5.47
CA ASP A 14 11.61 -26.96 -4.96
C ASP A 14 11.74 -26.94 -3.43
N TYR A 15 11.64 -25.78 -2.78
CA TYR A 15 11.88 -25.58 -1.35
C TYR A 15 10.60 -25.32 -0.55
N LYS A 16 9.45 -25.81 -1.06
CA LYS A 16 8.14 -25.56 -0.46
C LYS A 16 8.09 -26.01 1.01
N GLU A 17 8.61 -27.20 1.32
CA GLU A 17 8.60 -27.75 2.67
C GLU A 17 9.44 -26.92 3.64
N GLU A 18 10.63 -26.48 3.21
CA GLU A 18 11.50 -25.63 4.01
C GLU A 18 10.89 -24.25 4.26
N CYS A 19 10.20 -23.68 3.26
CA CYS A 19 9.50 -22.41 3.43
C CYS A 19 8.37 -22.53 4.45
N LEU A 20 7.60 -23.62 4.43
CA LEU A 20 6.56 -23.89 5.43
C LEU A 20 7.13 -24.10 6.84
N LYS A 21 8.24 -24.84 6.97
CA LYS A 21 8.94 -24.99 8.26
C LYS A 21 9.44 -23.65 8.80
N LEU A 22 10.01 -22.80 7.95
CA LEU A 22 10.45 -21.46 8.34
C LEU A 22 9.26 -20.59 8.75
N PHE A 23 8.17 -20.65 8.00
CA PHE A 23 6.92 -19.94 8.31
C PHE A 23 6.39 -20.32 9.70
N ASP A 24 6.29 -21.62 9.99
CA ASP A 24 5.83 -22.14 11.26
C ASP A 24 6.78 -21.76 12.41
N ALA A 25 8.09 -21.78 12.19
CA ALA A 25 9.09 -21.39 13.19
C ALA A 25 9.04 -19.88 13.50
N LEU A 26 8.85 -19.04 12.48
CA LEU A 26 8.64 -17.60 12.67
C LEU A 26 7.36 -17.33 13.46
N THR A 27 6.27 -18.02 13.13
CA THR A 27 4.99 -17.91 13.85
C THR A 27 5.16 -18.24 15.34
N GLU A 28 5.95 -19.26 15.71
CA GLU A 28 6.24 -19.54 17.13
C GLU A 28 6.99 -18.41 17.83
N VAL A 29 7.91 -17.74 17.14
CA VAL A 29 8.61 -16.57 17.70
C VAL A 29 7.61 -15.45 17.94
N TYR A 30 6.70 -15.19 17.01
CA TYR A 30 5.66 -14.18 17.17
C TYR A 30 4.68 -14.50 18.30
N ILE A 31 4.29 -15.77 18.48
CA ILE A 31 3.46 -16.23 19.60
C ILE A 31 4.19 -16.01 20.95
N LYS A 32 5.49 -16.32 21.03
CA LYS A 32 6.29 -16.10 22.24
C LYS A 32 6.44 -14.62 22.59
N GLY A 33 6.44 -13.75 21.58
CA GLY A 33 6.64 -12.32 21.74
C GLY A 33 8.10 -11.92 21.95
N ASP A 34 8.29 -10.63 22.25
CA ASP A 34 9.59 -10.04 22.54
C ASP A 34 10.18 -10.55 23.87
N TYR A 35 11.31 -9.98 24.30
CA TYR A 35 11.94 -10.34 25.56
C TYR A 35 11.00 -10.28 26.78
N ASN A 36 9.97 -9.43 26.74
CA ASN A 36 8.99 -9.26 27.80
C ASN A 36 7.69 -10.06 27.57
N GLY A 37 7.65 -10.93 26.54
CA GLY A 37 6.45 -11.65 26.13
C GLY A 37 5.37 -10.75 25.51
N LYS A 38 5.74 -9.57 25.01
CA LYS A 38 4.81 -8.65 24.33
C LYS A 38 4.87 -8.84 22.82
N LEU A 39 3.81 -8.44 22.13
CA LEU A 39 3.81 -8.46 20.66
C LEU A 39 4.95 -7.61 20.08
N PHE A 40 5.49 -8.06 18.95
CA PHE A 40 6.48 -7.31 18.20
C PHE A 40 5.84 -6.12 17.51
N ALA A 41 6.24 -4.91 17.90
CA ALA A 41 5.87 -3.70 17.15
C ALA A 41 6.53 -3.72 15.75
N PHE A 42 7.77 -4.23 15.66
CA PHE A 42 8.52 -4.41 14.41
C PHE A 42 9.48 -5.61 14.50
N PRO A 43 9.73 -6.33 13.38
CA PRO A 43 8.95 -6.27 12.14
C PRO A 43 7.52 -6.80 12.38
N LYS A 44 6.52 -6.15 11.80
CA LYS A 44 5.13 -6.61 11.90
C LYS A 44 4.99 -7.97 11.22
N HIS A 45 4.26 -8.87 11.85
CA HIS A 45 3.88 -10.11 11.20
C HIS A 45 2.69 -9.83 10.26
N GLU A 46 2.89 -10.05 8.96
CA GLU A 46 1.86 -9.86 7.94
C GLU A 46 1.71 -11.15 7.13
N VAL A 47 0.49 -11.69 7.12
CA VAL A 47 0.19 -12.99 6.50
C VAL A 47 -0.83 -12.79 5.39
N LYS A 48 -0.53 -13.32 4.20
CA LYS A 48 -1.47 -13.35 3.07
C LYS A 48 -2.43 -14.53 3.22
N ILE A 49 -3.72 -14.30 3.00
CA ILE A 49 -4.73 -15.35 2.97
C ILE A 49 -5.31 -15.46 1.57
N LYS A 50 -5.30 -16.67 1.00
CA LYS A 50 -6.04 -17.04 -0.21
C LYS A 50 -7.03 -18.15 0.09
N LYS A 51 -8.12 -18.21 -0.67
CA LYS A 51 -9.19 -19.19 -0.47
C LYS A 51 -8.68 -20.63 -0.58
N GLU A 52 -7.77 -20.89 -1.51
CA GLU A 52 -7.17 -22.21 -1.75
C GLU A 52 -6.22 -22.59 -0.61
N TRP A 53 -5.45 -21.60 -0.13
CA TRP A 53 -4.44 -21.77 0.90
C TRP A 53 -5.01 -22.10 2.27
N LEU A 54 -6.23 -21.62 2.58
CA LEU A 54 -6.92 -21.97 3.82
C LEU A 54 -7.08 -23.48 3.99
N LYS A 55 -7.25 -24.23 2.89
CA LYS A 55 -7.34 -25.69 2.90
C LYS A 55 -5.97 -26.35 2.71
N GLU A 56 -5.16 -25.84 1.79
CA GLU A 56 -3.86 -26.45 1.46
C GLU A 56 -2.86 -26.37 2.62
N PHE A 57 -2.86 -25.26 3.37
CA PHE A 57 -1.94 -24.98 4.47
C PHE A 57 -2.67 -24.86 5.81
N GLU A 58 -3.80 -25.56 5.95
CA GLU A 58 -4.65 -25.53 7.14
C GLU A 58 -3.86 -25.68 8.46
N PRO A 59 -2.89 -26.61 8.61
CA PRO A 59 -2.13 -26.74 9.86
C PRO A 59 -1.37 -25.45 10.25
N SER A 60 -0.69 -24.82 9.28
CA SER A 60 0.02 -23.56 9.51
C SER A 60 -0.95 -22.42 9.83
N TYR A 61 -2.11 -22.34 9.15
CA TYR A 61 -3.11 -21.32 9.49
C TYR A 61 -3.72 -21.51 10.87
N ILE A 62 -3.99 -22.75 11.30
CA ILE A 62 -4.47 -23.03 12.66
C ILE A 62 -3.44 -22.57 13.70
N LYS A 63 -2.15 -22.77 13.44
CA LYS A 63 -1.08 -22.26 14.30
C LYS A 63 -1.09 -20.73 14.39
N ILE A 64 -1.28 -20.03 13.27
CA ILE A 64 -1.41 -18.56 13.28
C ILE A 64 -2.59 -18.11 14.13
N MET A 65 -3.69 -18.87 14.19
CA MET A 65 -4.83 -18.51 15.04
C MET A 65 -4.47 -18.49 16.53
N GLU A 66 -3.45 -19.22 16.97
CA GLU A 66 -2.90 -19.11 18.31
C GLU A 66 -2.28 -17.73 18.55
N GLU A 67 -1.52 -17.20 17.59
CA GLU A 67 -0.99 -15.84 17.64
C GLU A 67 -2.11 -14.80 17.71
N VAL A 68 -3.18 -14.99 16.92
CA VAL A 68 -4.35 -14.09 16.93
C VAL A 68 -4.99 -14.06 18.31
N ALA A 69 -5.18 -15.24 18.93
CA ALA A 69 -5.83 -15.36 20.22
C ALA A 69 -4.98 -14.79 21.37
N THR A 70 -3.66 -14.83 21.27
CA THR A 70 -2.73 -14.45 22.35
C THR A 70 -2.17 -13.04 22.21
N MET A 71 -1.88 -12.60 20.99
CA MET A 71 -1.14 -11.37 20.69
C MET A 71 -1.97 -10.33 19.92
N GLY A 72 -3.09 -10.71 19.33
CA GLY A 72 -3.88 -9.83 18.44
C GLY A 72 -3.21 -9.54 17.10
N THR A 73 -2.20 -10.34 16.73
CA THR A 73 -1.46 -10.34 15.46
C THR A 73 -1.58 -11.72 14.81
N PRO A 74 -1.23 -11.94 13.52
CA PRO A 74 -0.69 -11.01 12.54
C PRO A 74 -1.75 -10.12 11.89
N TYR A 75 -1.29 -9.17 11.07
CA TYR A 75 -2.17 -8.53 10.09
C TYR A 75 -2.43 -9.49 8.92
N PHE A 76 -3.70 -9.66 8.57
CA PHE A 76 -4.06 -10.47 7.40
C PHE A 76 -4.26 -9.61 6.16
N LEU A 77 -3.51 -9.93 5.10
CA LEU A 77 -3.82 -9.49 3.76
C LEU A 77 -4.84 -10.46 3.15
N ASN A 78 -6.12 -10.09 3.22
CA ASN A 78 -7.21 -10.89 2.68
C ASN A 78 -7.25 -10.81 1.15
N MET A 79 -6.82 -11.87 0.48
CA MET A 79 -6.83 -12.03 -0.98
C MET A 79 -7.93 -13.00 -1.45
N CYS A 80 -8.88 -13.35 -0.58
CA CYS A 80 -10.01 -14.23 -0.92
C CYS A 80 -11.05 -13.62 -1.89
N PRO A 81 -11.30 -12.29 -1.90
CA PRO A 81 -12.27 -11.73 -2.84
C PRO A 81 -11.79 -11.80 -4.30
N ASP A 82 -12.69 -12.17 -5.22
CA ASP A 82 -12.35 -12.38 -6.65
C ASP A 82 -11.77 -11.14 -7.36
N TRP A 83 -12.06 -9.94 -6.84
CA TRP A 83 -11.54 -8.68 -7.40
C TRP A 83 -10.12 -8.34 -6.92
N MET A 84 -9.57 -9.08 -5.96
CA MET A 84 -8.18 -8.91 -5.51
C MET A 84 -7.22 -9.53 -6.53
N PRO A 85 -6.12 -8.86 -6.90
CA PRO A 85 -5.12 -9.44 -7.79
C PRO A 85 -4.37 -10.60 -7.12
N ASP A 86 -3.86 -11.52 -7.94
CA ASP A 86 -3.14 -12.73 -7.50
C ASP A 86 -1.91 -12.46 -6.64
N GLU A 87 -1.31 -11.28 -6.78
CA GLU A 87 -0.16 -10.86 -6.01
C GLU A 87 -0.35 -9.42 -5.51
N ILE A 88 -0.33 -9.27 -4.19
CA ILE A 88 -0.39 -7.98 -3.49
C ILE A 88 0.77 -7.93 -2.52
N HIS A 89 1.44 -6.78 -2.46
CA HIS A 89 2.38 -6.46 -1.41
C HIS A 89 1.89 -5.20 -0.69
N SER A 90 1.82 -5.28 0.62
CA SER A 90 1.62 -4.14 1.52
C SER A 90 2.95 -3.43 1.69
N GLN A 91 2.93 -2.11 1.59
CA GLN A 91 4.01 -1.29 2.11
C GLN A 91 3.53 -0.54 3.34
N CYS A 92 4.13 -0.88 4.48
CA CYS A 92 3.73 -0.34 5.78
C CYS A 92 2.24 -0.63 6.07
N CYS A 93 1.60 0.18 6.91
CA CYS A 93 0.35 -0.14 7.60
C CYS A 93 -0.86 -0.49 6.71
N ARG A 94 -0.96 0.04 5.47
CA ARG A 94 -2.19 -0.14 4.65
C ARG A 94 -2.05 0.16 3.15
N LYS A 95 -0.83 0.37 2.62
CA LYS A 95 -0.67 0.73 1.20
C LYS A 95 -0.65 -0.54 0.35
N PHE A 96 -1.74 -0.78 -0.37
CA PHE A 96 -1.75 -1.79 -1.42
C PHE A 96 -1.06 -1.26 -2.66
N LEU A 97 0.00 -1.96 -3.09
CA LEU A 97 0.45 -1.87 -4.46
C LEU A 97 -0.46 -2.78 -5.29
N SER A 98 -1.65 -2.30 -5.61
CA SER A 98 -2.57 -3.01 -6.50
C SER A 98 -1.89 -3.14 -7.84
N GLY A 99 -1.74 -4.39 -8.26
CA GLY A 99 -1.31 -4.75 -9.59
C GLY A 99 -2.00 -3.86 -10.62
N ASN A 100 -3.32 -3.84 -10.74
CA ASN A 100 -3.97 -3.22 -11.91
C ASN A 100 -3.76 -1.71 -12.12
N GLN A 101 -3.45 -0.90 -11.09
CA GLN A 101 -3.16 0.54 -11.25
C GLN A 101 -1.67 0.86 -11.35
N ILE A 102 -0.79 0.03 -10.78
CA ILE A 102 0.67 0.17 -10.93
C ILE A 102 1.17 -0.61 -12.14
N ILE A 103 0.65 -1.82 -12.40
CA ILE A 103 0.93 -2.69 -13.56
C ILE A 103 0.45 -2.09 -14.88
N SER A 104 -0.68 -1.37 -14.92
CA SER A 104 -1.12 -0.75 -16.18
C SER A 104 -0.20 0.38 -16.64
N GLN A 105 0.65 0.92 -15.76
CA GLN A 105 1.58 2.01 -16.05
C GLN A 105 3.06 1.63 -15.90
N CYS A 106 3.37 0.62 -15.10
CA CYS A 106 4.62 -0.14 -15.10
C CYS A 106 4.50 -1.21 -16.19
N ILE A 107 4.64 -0.77 -17.44
CA ILE A 107 4.70 -1.62 -18.62
C ILE A 107 5.98 -2.48 -18.53
N VAL A 108 5.92 -3.55 -17.75
CA VAL A 108 6.72 -4.73 -18.00
C VAL A 108 5.75 -5.75 -18.55
N ASP A 109 5.77 -5.82 -19.88
CA ASP A 109 5.23 -6.86 -20.73
C ASP A 109 5.09 -8.21 -20.00
N PRO A 110 3.92 -8.86 -20.02
CA PRO A 110 3.69 -10.18 -19.42
C PRO A 110 4.74 -11.25 -19.81
N GLU A 111 5.31 -11.20 -21.02
CA GLU A 111 6.40 -12.08 -21.44
C GLU A 111 7.74 -11.69 -20.77
N LYS A 112 7.98 -10.40 -20.56
CA LYS A 112 9.17 -9.95 -19.81
C LYS A 112 9.11 -10.40 -18.35
N ARG A 113 7.91 -10.49 -17.73
CA ARG A 113 7.69 -10.95 -16.34
C ARG A 113 8.25 -12.34 -16.05
N LYS A 114 8.19 -13.27 -17.01
CA LYS A 114 8.70 -14.64 -16.84
C LYS A 114 10.21 -14.68 -16.57
N ASN A 115 10.94 -13.65 -16.98
CA ASN A 115 12.39 -13.55 -16.86
C ASN A 115 12.86 -12.50 -15.86
N VAL A 116 11.98 -11.84 -15.10
CA VAL A 116 12.40 -10.75 -14.19
C VAL A 116 12.63 -11.25 -12.78
N ASN A 117 13.74 -10.81 -12.22
CA ASN A 117 14.09 -10.99 -10.84
C ASN A 117 13.12 -10.21 -9.93
N ILE A 118 12.38 -10.92 -9.07
CA ILE A 118 11.42 -10.32 -8.12
C ILE A 118 12.07 -9.23 -7.24
N TRP A 119 13.36 -9.39 -6.94
CA TRP A 119 14.16 -8.46 -6.15
C TRP A 119 14.44 -7.13 -6.88
N GLU A 120 14.35 -7.08 -8.21
CA GLU A 120 14.64 -5.89 -9.02
C GLU A 120 13.40 -5.01 -9.30
N ASN A 121 12.20 -5.57 -9.14
CA ASN A 121 10.95 -4.90 -9.48
C ASN A 121 10.09 -4.54 -8.27
N TYR A 122 9.98 -5.40 -7.24
CA TYR A 122 9.05 -5.16 -6.13
C TYR A 122 9.69 -4.40 -4.96
N VAL A 123 11.00 -4.58 -4.75
CA VAL A 123 11.74 -3.94 -3.64
C VAL A 123 11.89 -2.44 -3.86
N THR A 124 11.77 -1.97 -5.10
CA THR A 124 12.03 -0.58 -5.49
C THR A 124 10.78 0.26 -5.63
N ILE A 125 9.58 -0.34 -5.74
CA ILE A 125 8.32 0.42 -5.84
C ILE A 125 8.02 1.08 -4.49
N GLY A 126 7.44 2.29 -4.49
CA GLY A 126 7.20 2.99 -3.23
C GLY A 126 6.21 4.15 -3.28
N SER A 127 6.05 4.80 -2.14
CA SER A 127 5.44 6.13 -2.03
C SER A 127 6.52 7.16 -1.78
N LEU A 128 6.70 8.14 -2.67
CA LEU A 128 7.71 9.17 -2.46
C LEU A 128 7.31 10.14 -1.36
N GLN A 129 6.03 10.49 -1.33
CA GLN A 129 5.44 11.46 -0.41
C GLN A 129 3.93 11.31 -0.41
N SER A 130 3.31 11.66 0.71
CA SER A 130 1.88 11.85 0.82
C SER A 130 1.52 13.26 1.26
N VAL A 131 0.35 13.74 0.82
CA VAL A 131 -0.30 14.96 1.32
C VAL A 131 -1.75 14.60 1.61
N SER A 132 -2.25 14.98 2.78
CA SER A 132 -3.55 14.51 3.26
C SER A 132 -4.59 15.61 3.33
N LEU A 133 -5.78 15.23 2.90
CA LEU A 133 -6.95 16.08 2.79
C LEU A 133 -7.83 15.93 4.05
N ASN A 134 -8.27 17.07 4.59
CA ASN A 134 -9.20 17.11 5.73
C ASN A 134 -10.63 17.21 5.18
N LEU A 135 -11.26 16.05 4.98
CA LEU A 135 -12.59 15.97 4.38
C LEU A 135 -13.67 16.67 5.22
N PRO A 136 -13.69 16.55 6.56
CA PRO A 136 -14.67 17.26 7.39
C PRO A 136 -14.57 18.77 7.26
N ARG A 137 -13.35 19.32 7.14
CA ARG A 137 -13.15 20.76 6.95
C ARG A 137 -13.81 21.24 5.66
N TYR A 138 -13.79 20.43 4.60
CA TYR A 138 -14.40 20.81 3.33
C TYR A 138 -15.92 20.74 3.41
N ALA A 139 -16.47 19.76 4.14
CA ALA A 139 -17.90 19.67 4.43
C ALA A 139 -18.39 20.90 5.20
N TYR A 140 -17.64 21.33 6.22
CA TYR A 140 -17.93 22.55 6.98
C TYR A 140 -17.90 23.83 6.11
N MET A 141 -17.05 23.87 5.09
CA MET A 141 -16.92 25.03 4.18
C MET A 141 -17.97 25.05 3.06
N SER A 142 -18.70 23.95 2.85
CA SER A 142 -19.65 23.79 1.76
C SER A 142 -21.09 24.00 2.23
N ASN A 143 -21.93 24.61 1.40
CA ASN A 143 -23.38 24.71 1.69
C ASN A 143 -24.16 23.56 1.05
N LYS A 144 -23.65 23.03 -0.07
CA LYS A 144 -24.22 21.90 -0.81
C LYS A 144 -23.12 21.00 -1.36
N GLU A 145 -23.52 19.81 -1.81
CA GLU A 145 -22.60 18.78 -2.32
C GLU A 145 -21.72 19.28 -3.49
N ASP A 146 -22.26 20.08 -4.40
CA ASP A 146 -21.46 20.63 -5.51
C ASP A 146 -20.29 21.49 -5.02
N ASP A 147 -20.53 22.30 -3.99
CA ASP A 147 -19.51 23.17 -3.39
C ASP A 147 -18.41 22.30 -2.76
N TYR A 148 -18.81 21.24 -2.07
CA TYR A 148 -17.90 20.27 -1.46
C TYR A 148 -16.97 19.63 -2.50
N ILE A 149 -17.54 19.13 -3.61
CA ILE A 149 -16.77 18.51 -4.69
C ILE A 149 -15.84 19.53 -5.37
N GLY A 150 -16.28 20.78 -5.52
CA GLY A 150 -15.44 21.87 -6.01
C GLY A 150 -14.22 22.11 -5.11
N ILE A 151 -14.45 22.30 -3.80
CA ILE A 151 -13.38 22.51 -2.81
C ILE A 151 -12.42 21.32 -2.81
N LEU A 152 -12.95 20.10 -2.78
CA LEU A 152 -12.16 18.86 -2.79
C LEU A 152 -11.24 18.83 -4.02
N GLY A 153 -11.78 19.11 -5.21
CA GLY A 153 -11.04 19.17 -6.46
C GLY A 153 -9.90 20.19 -6.42
N GLU A 154 -10.15 21.39 -5.91
CA GLU A 154 -9.12 22.43 -5.75
C GLU A 154 -8.00 22.00 -4.80
N LYS A 155 -8.33 21.36 -3.68
CA LYS A 155 -7.34 20.90 -2.70
C LYS A 155 -6.54 19.71 -3.20
N MET A 156 -7.13 18.85 -4.02
CA MET A 156 -6.40 17.79 -4.73
C MET A 156 -5.38 18.37 -5.72
N GLU A 157 -5.75 19.39 -6.50
CA GLU A 157 -4.80 20.06 -7.41
C GLU A 157 -3.67 20.77 -6.65
N LEU A 158 -3.98 21.39 -5.50
CA LEU A 158 -2.96 21.97 -4.62
C LEU A 158 -2.00 20.89 -4.10
N SER A 159 -2.54 19.75 -3.66
CA SER A 159 -1.74 18.61 -3.20
C SER A 159 -0.83 18.07 -4.29
N ALA A 160 -1.32 17.96 -5.53
CA ALA A 160 -0.49 17.58 -6.67
C ALA A 160 0.67 18.55 -6.91
N ARG A 161 0.44 19.87 -6.83
CA ARG A 161 1.53 20.86 -6.94
C ARG A 161 2.59 20.69 -5.85
N ILE A 162 2.18 20.40 -4.61
CA ILE A 162 3.11 20.15 -3.49
C ILE A 162 3.93 18.88 -3.75
N LEU A 163 3.26 17.80 -4.15
CA LEU A 163 3.89 16.50 -4.42
C LEU A 163 4.88 16.58 -5.60
N LYS A 164 4.55 17.30 -6.68
CA LYS A 164 5.46 17.54 -7.81
C LYS A 164 6.72 18.31 -7.41
N LYS A 165 6.59 19.31 -6.52
CA LYS A 165 7.79 20.00 -5.97
C LYS A 165 8.72 19.04 -5.25
N LYS A 166 8.18 18.08 -4.49
CA LYS A 166 8.98 17.04 -3.85
C LYS A 166 9.62 16.11 -4.88
N TRP A 167 8.89 15.71 -5.92
CA TRP A 167 9.41 14.93 -7.03
C TRP A 167 10.63 15.59 -7.70
N ASP A 168 10.49 16.85 -8.10
CA ASP A 168 11.57 17.61 -8.76
C ASP A 168 12.79 17.79 -7.86
N LEU A 169 12.58 18.01 -6.56
CA LEU A 169 13.65 18.09 -5.58
C LEU A 169 14.41 16.75 -5.47
N MET A 170 13.68 15.64 -5.41
CA MET A 170 14.27 14.31 -5.33
C MET A 170 15.07 13.97 -6.57
N GLU A 171 14.57 14.31 -7.76
CA GLU A 171 15.31 14.11 -9.02
C GLU A 171 16.66 14.85 -9.00
N LYS A 172 16.67 16.11 -8.54
CA LYS A 172 17.90 16.88 -8.39
C LYS A 172 18.85 16.24 -7.37
N ARG A 173 18.34 15.81 -6.21
CA ARG A 173 19.17 15.25 -5.13
C ARG A 173 19.81 13.91 -5.51
N LEU A 174 19.10 13.07 -6.24
CA LEU A 174 19.64 11.81 -6.79
C LEU A 174 20.77 12.08 -7.80
N LYS A 175 20.62 13.06 -8.69
CA LYS A 175 21.69 13.45 -9.64
C LYS A 175 22.94 13.96 -8.93
N THR A 176 22.76 14.71 -7.84
CA THR A 176 23.87 15.27 -7.05
C THR A 176 24.46 14.30 -6.02
N GLY A 177 23.99 13.04 -5.94
CA GLY A 177 24.50 12.05 -4.98
C GLY A 177 24.26 12.36 -3.50
N HIS A 178 23.38 13.32 -3.16
CA HIS A 178 23.13 13.73 -1.77
C HIS A 178 22.35 12.68 -0.96
N LEU A 179 21.84 11.66 -1.62
CA LEU A 179 21.15 10.51 -1.00
C LEU A 179 21.95 9.25 -1.35
N PRO A 180 23.07 8.95 -0.67
CA PRO A 180 24.02 7.93 -1.11
C PRO A 180 23.39 6.55 -1.32
N LEU A 181 22.50 6.12 -0.42
CA LEU A 181 21.79 4.84 -0.54
C LEU A 181 20.86 4.80 -1.77
N CYS A 182 20.11 5.88 -2.01
CA CYS A 182 19.18 5.96 -3.14
C CYS A 182 19.90 6.20 -4.47
N SER A 183 21.01 6.95 -4.44
CA SER A 183 21.79 7.31 -5.63
C SER A 183 22.79 6.23 -6.04
N GLY A 184 22.95 5.21 -5.18
CA GLY A 184 23.79 4.05 -5.42
C GLY A 184 23.33 3.21 -6.61
N LYS A 185 24.25 2.43 -7.15
CA LYS A 185 24.01 1.51 -8.27
C LYS A 185 24.50 0.11 -7.92
N ILE A 186 23.75 -0.91 -8.35
CA ILE A 186 24.17 -2.31 -8.34
C ILE A 186 24.28 -2.75 -9.79
N ASN A 187 25.46 -3.23 -10.21
CA ASN A 187 25.73 -3.65 -11.59
C ASN A 187 25.33 -2.58 -12.64
N GLY A 188 25.57 -1.30 -12.33
CA GLY A 188 25.22 -0.18 -13.21
C GLY A 188 23.76 0.29 -13.14
N ASN A 189 22.87 -0.46 -12.49
CA ASN A 189 21.45 -0.12 -12.34
C ASN A 189 21.19 0.68 -11.06
N PRO A 190 20.40 1.77 -11.10
CA PRO A 190 20.03 2.53 -9.90
C PRO A 190 19.27 1.66 -8.90
N ILE A 191 19.65 1.74 -7.62
CA ILE A 191 18.94 1.07 -6.52
C ILE A 191 17.55 1.69 -6.35
N PHE A 192 17.46 3.02 -6.35
CA PHE A 192 16.19 3.72 -6.24
C PHE A 192 15.74 4.25 -7.61
N LYS A 193 14.59 3.76 -8.05
CA LYS A 193 14.00 4.15 -9.33
C LYS A 193 12.87 5.15 -9.06
N LEU A 194 13.18 6.44 -9.21
CA LEU A 194 12.21 7.52 -8.95
C LEU A 194 10.91 7.34 -9.76
N ARG A 195 11.02 6.88 -11.01
CA ARG A 195 9.87 6.66 -11.91
C ARG A 195 8.92 5.53 -11.47
N GLU A 196 9.37 4.63 -10.59
CA GLU A 196 8.54 3.57 -10.00
C GLU A 196 7.89 4.01 -8.68
N GLN A 197 8.10 5.25 -8.25
CA GLN A 197 7.46 5.80 -7.05
C GLN A 197 6.12 6.44 -7.39
N ASN A 198 5.20 6.35 -6.43
CA ASN A 198 3.91 6.99 -6.50
C ASN A 198 3.84 8.22 -5.58
N LEU A 199 3.04 9.22 -5.98
CA LEU A 199 2.66 10.39 -5.20
C LEU A 199 1.28 10.16 -4.56
N SER A 200 1.21 10.00 -3.25
CA SER A 200 -0.04 9.63 -2.60
C SER A 200 -0.87 10.84 -2.16
N ILE A 201 -2.14 10.84 -2.55
CA ILE A 201 -3.15 11.76 -2.02
C ILE A 201 -3.82 11.03 -0.85
N GLY A 202 -3.50 11.47 0.36
CA GLY A 202 -4.12 10.99 1.59
C GLY A 202 -5.47 11.67 1.85
N PHE A 203 -6.30 11.05 2.68
CA PHE A 203 -7.47 11.70 3.25
C PHE A 203 -7.77 11.19 4.66
N THR A 204 -8.55 11.96 5.41
CA THR A 204 -9.07 11.59 6.73
C THR A 204 -10.47 12.16 6.93
N GLY A 205 -11.24 11.50 7.79
CA GLY A 205 -12.55 11.98 8.24
C GLY A 205 -13.69 11.83 7.22
N LEU A 206 -13.69 10.76 6.41
CA LEU A 206 -14.78 10.54 5.45
C LEU A 206 -16.14 10.35 6.16
N ASN A 207 -16.16 9.59 7.25
CA ASN A 207 -17.39 9.34 8.01
C ASN A 207 -17.95 10.65 8.60
N GLU A 208 -17.10 11.47 9.19
CA GLU A 208 -17.48 12.75 9.81
C GLU A 208 -17.92 13.76 8.75
N ALA A 209 -17.25 13.79 7.59
CA ALA A 209 -17.66 14.62 6.46
C ALA A 209 -19.07 14.23 5.97
N VAL A 210 -19.31 12.94 5.78
CA VAL A 210 -20.63 12.43 5.35
C VAL A 210 -21.69 12.72 6.42
N LYS A 211 -21.41 12.41 7.68
CA LYS A 211 -22.32 12.68 8.81
C LYS A 211 -22.69 14.16 8.89
N SER A 212 -21.74 15.06 8.69
CA SER A 212 -22.01 16.50 8.66
C SER A 212 -22.91 16.92 7.51
N MET A 213 -22.91 16.21 6.38
CA MET A 213 -23.68 16.54 5.18
C MET A 213 -25.05 15.87 5.14
N THR A 214 -25.20 14.70 5.76
CA THR A 214 -26.41 13.87 5.68
C THR A 214 -27.12 13.67 7.02
N SER A 215 -26.48 14.03 8.13
CA SER A 215 -26.84 13.66 9.51
C SER A 215 -26.69 12.16 9.85
N PHE A 216 -26.13 11.36 8.95
CA PHE A 216 -25.96 9.92 9.14
C PHE A 216 -24.52 9.48 8.87
N GLU A 217 -24.03 8.55 9.68
CA GLU A 217 -22.76 7.86 9.46
C GLU A 217 -22.85 6.88 8.29
N LEU A 218 -21.69 6.51 7.74
CA LEU A 218 -21.58 5.67 6.54
C LEU A 218 -22.34 4.34 6.64
N HIS A 219 -22.48 3.80 7.85
CA HIS A 219 -23.09 2.50 8.12
C HIS A 219 -24.57 2.57 8.49
N GLU A 220 -25.14 3.78 8.65
CA GLU A 220 -26.50 3.94 9.16
C GLU A 220 -27.56 3.86 8.05
N ASN A 221 -27.25 4.30 6.83
CA ASN A 221 -28.15 4.14 5.67
C ASN A 221 -27.43 4.23 4.32
N ASP A 222 -28.17 3.83 3.27
CA ASP A 222 -27.68 3.83 1.89
C ASP A 222 -27.34 5.22 1.36
N THR A 223 -28.03 6.27 1.81
CA THR A 223 -27.76 7.65 1.36
C THR A 223 -26.37 8.09 1.79
N ALA A 224 -26.03 7.90 3.07
CA ALA A 224 -24.71 8.21 3.62
C ALA A 224 -23.62 7.35 2.98
N TYR A 225 -23.86 6.04 2.87
CA TYR A 225 -22.95 5.11 2.21
C TYR A 225 -22.64 5.54 0.76
N ASN A 226 -23.68 5.83 -0.02
CA ASN A 226 -23.53 6.21 -1.43
C ASN A 226 -22.83 7.57 -1.60
N LEU A 227 -23.05 8.53 -0.69
CA LEU A 227 -22.30 9.80 -0.70
C LEU A 227 -20.81 9.55 -0.43
N GLY A 228 -20.48 8.76 0.59
CA GLY A 228 -19.08 8.41 0.89
C GLY A 228 -18.39 7.71 -0.29
N LYS A 229 -19.08 6.76 -0.92
CA LYS A 229 -18.63 6.08 -2.14
C LYS A 229 -18.38 7.08 -3.28
N LYS A 230 -19.32 7.98 -3.55
CA LYS A 230 -19.21 9.01 -4.60
C LYS A 230 -18.00 9.91 -4.40
N ILE A 231 -17.72 10.31 -3.16
CA ILE A 231 -16.53 11.11 -2.81
C ILE A 231 -15.25 10.34 -3.14
N LEU A 232 -15.16 9.07 -2.76
CA LEU A 232 -13.99 8.23 -3.05
C LEU A 232 -13.82 8.00 -4.57
N GLU A 233 -14.89 7.72 -5.29
CA GLU A 233 -14.87 7.55 -6.75
C GLU A 233 -14.36 8.82 -7.45
N TYR A 234 -14.81 10.00 -7.01
CA TYR A 234 -14.30 11.28 -7.50
C TYR A 234 -12.80 11.43 -7.26
N MET A 235 -12.33 11.13 -6.04
CA MET A 235 -10.91 11.24 -5.69
C MET A 235 -10.04 10.26 -6.50
N VAL A 236 -10.51 9.03 -6.72
CA VAL A 236 -9.81 8.06 -7.57
C VAL A 236 -9.75 8.56 -9.02
N ALA A 237 -10.87 9.01 -9.58
CA ALA A 237 -10.93 9.55 -10.93
C ALA A 237 -9.99 10.75 -11.10
N LYS A 238 -9.93 11.64 -10.11
CA LYS A 238 -9.03 12.80 -10.11
C LYS A 238 -7.56 12.39 -10.04
N CYS A 239 -7.18 11.41 -9.22
CA CYS A 239 -5.83 10.84 -9.20
C CYS A 239 -5.43 10.27 -10.57
N ASN A 240 -6.33 9.50 -11.20
CA ASN A 240 -6.09 8.95 -12.54
C ASN A 240 -5.92 10.04 -13.60
N PHE A 241 -6.75 11.09 -13.55
CA PHE A 241 -6.62 12.24 -14.43
C PHE A 241 -5.27 12.95 -14.26
N MET A 242 -4.87 13.26 -13.02
CA MET A 242 -3.57 13.89 -12.73
C MET A 242 -2.40 13.01 -13.18
N THR A 243 -2.55 11.69 -13.03
CA THR A 243 -1.55 10.72 -13.48
C THR A 243 -1.35 10.77 -14.98
N LYS A 244 -2.44 10.73 -15.76
CA LYS A 244 -2.39 10.84 -17.23
C LYS A 244 -1.84 12.20 -17.67
N ARG A 245 -2.23 13.28 -16.99
CA ARG A 245 -1.78 14.65 -17.30
C ARG A 245 -0.29 14.85 -17.05
N ASP A 246 0.22 14.38 -15.92
CA ASP A 246 1.57 14.70 -15.45
C ASP A 246 2.61 13.63 -15.81
N GLY A 247 2.17 12.42 -16.22
CA GLY A 247 3.07 11.28 -16.46
C GLY A 247 3.76 10.79 -15.19
N ILE A 248 3.15 11.01 -14.02
CA ILE A 248 3.61 10.60 -12.69
C ILE A 248 2.45 9.88 -12.01
N SER A 249 2.71 8.71 -11.42
CA SER A 249 1.66 7.92 -10.77
C SER A 249 1.16 8.61 -9.48
N TYR A 250 -0.13 8.90 -9.41
CA TYR A 250 -0.82 9.33 -8.19
C TYR A 250 -1.75 8.22 -7.69
N SER A 251 -1.72 7.93 -6.39
CA SER A 251 -2.66 6.99 -5.76
C SER A 251 -3.45 7.66 -4.67
N LEU A 252 -4.71 7.26 -4.52
CA LEU A 252 -5.47 7.54 -3.31
C LEU A 252 -4.94 6.68 -2.17
N TRP A 253 -4.83 7.24 -0.97
CA TRP A 253 -4.33 6.55 0.21
C TRP A 253 -5.20 6.86 1.43
N GLU A 254 -5.68 5.82 2.09
CA GLU A 254 -6.27 5.96 3.42
C GLU A 254 -5.11 6.09 4.42
N GLN A 255 -4.84 7.32 4.85
CA GLN A 255 -3.75 7.58 5.78
C GLN A 255 -4.11 7.00 7.17
N PRO A 256 -3.17 6.30 7.85
CA PRO A 256 -3.40 5.82 9.22
C PRO A 256 -3.74 6.93 10.23
N ALA A 257 -3.25 8.15 9.97
CA ALA A 257 -3.58 9.39 10.67
C ALA A 257 -3.32 9.38 12.19
N GLU A 258 -2.44 8.51 12.71
CA GLU A 258 -2.16 8.32 14.16
C GLU A 258 -1.95 9.62 14.98
N SER A 259 -1.35 10.64 14.37
CA SER A 259 -1.17 11.97 14.98
C SER A 259 -2.06 13.06 14.40
N SER A 260 -2.55 12.89 13.17
CA SER A 260 -3.31 13.92 12.45
C SER A 260 -4.83 13.82 12.64
N SER A 261 -5.31 12.73 13.25
CA SER A 261 -6.71 12.55 13.66
C SER A 261 -7.00 12.96 15.11
N ARG A 262 -5.96 13.35 15.86
CA ARG A 262 -6.08 13.83 17.25
C ARG A 262 -6.63 15.24 17.32
#